data_AF-A0A3S0DTC2-F1
#
_entry.id   AF-A0A3S0DTC2-F1
#
_cell.length_a   1.000
_cell.length_b   1.000
_cell.length_c   1.000
_cell.angle_alpha   90.00
_cell.angle_beta   90.00
_cell.angle_gamma   90.00
#
_symmetry.space_group_name_H-M   'P 1'
#
loop_
_entity.id
_entity.type
_entity.pdbx_description
1 polymer ?
#
loop_
_entity_poly.entity_id
_entity_poly.type
_entity_poly.pdbx_seq_one_letter_code
_entity_poly.pdbx_strand_id
1 'polypeptide(L)'
;MSSQIIGLQGIESQESVMQNQKKNELSIKKEVDVLLENKEVVSRHSYFQLKYFLIGKEPTNQAKMWQCLKELKARKESLESIELEEEEIKDQIELIDIKMERLKNSLACDNSSHDHSLYLKQKEIKVKIRQAERKKKCALANLENLKEKKKWIEEECDFFVKTFKSIQGQEELRQFDDIDCQKKYWGEKLSQKLNLKLLINGQLDNDLVETIVSLPDDLDIKKQMIATLNIRHTQMTENLKNTMNKIEQSKKG
;
A
#
# COMPACT_ATOMS: atom_id res chain seq x y z
N MET A 1 -41.54 -0.66 62.36
CA MET A 1 -41.76 -1.48 61.16
C MET A 1 -41.61 -0.59 59.92
N SER A 2 -40.38 -0.41 59.44
CA SER A 2 -40.13 0.29 58.17
C SER A 2 -39.05 -0.47 57.41
N SER A 3 -39.49 -1.41 56.59
CA SER A 3 -38.61 -2.17 55.69
C SER A 3 -38.66 -1.56 54.29
N GLN A 4 -37.49 -1.06 53.90
CA GLN A 4 -36.90 -0.95 52.56
C GLN A 4 -37.78 -1.34 51.37
N ILE A 5 -38.14 -0.33 50.57
CA ILE A 5 -38.45 -0.45 49.13
C ILE A 5 -37.52 0.53 48.41
N ILE A 6 -36.29 0.12 48.13
CA ILE A 6 -35.37 0.86 47.25
C ILE A 6 -34.69 -0.22 46.39
N GLY A 7 -35.09 -0.36 45.12
CA GLY A 7 -34.45 -1.35 44.26
C GLY A 7 -35.02 -1.64 42.88
N LEU A 8 -35.91 -0.81 42.31
CA LEU A 8 -36.48 -1.11 40.97
C LEU A 8 -36.35 0.03 39.93
N GLN A 9 -35.96 1.25 40.29
CA GLN A 9 -35.82 2.36 39.33
C GLN A 9 -34.48 2.40 38.55
N GLY A 10 -33.54 1.49 38.83
CA GLY A 10 -32.21 1.47 38.19
C GLY A 10 -32.10 0.61 36.92
N ILE A 11 -33.06 -0.27 36.66
CA ILE A 11 -32.95 -1.29 35.59
C ILE A 11 -33.54 -0.80 34.26
N GLU A 12 -34.65 -0.03 34.28
CA GLU A 12 -35.25 0.56 33.06
C GLU A 12 -34.33 1.60 32.37
N SER A 13 -33.42 2.19 33.14
CA SER A 13 -32.39 3.13 32.66
C SER A 13 -31.34 2.44 31.77
N GLN A 14 -30.97 1.18 32.05
CA GLN A 14 -29.92 0.49 31.29
C GLN A 14 -30.42 -0.11 29.97
N GLU A 15 -31.66 -0.60 29.93
CA GLU A 15 -32.25 -1.13 28.69
C GLU A 15 -32.49 -0.04 27.64
N SER A 16 -32.95 1.15 28.07
CA SER A 16 -33.18 2.28 27.15
C SER A 16 -31.88 2.82 26.55
N VAL A 17 -30.77 2.83 27.30
CA VAL A 17 -29.44 3.19 26.79
C VAL A 17 -28.92 2.17 25.78
N MET A 18 -29.05 0.86 26.06
CA MET A 18 -28.65 -0.19 25.12
C MET A 18 -29.48 -0.20 23.83
N GLN A 19 -30.78 0.08 23.91
CA GLN A 19 -31.64 0.19 22.73
C GLN A 19 -31.28 1.39 21.86
N ASN A 20 -30.96 2.54 22.47
CA ASN A 20 -30.50 3.73 21.73
C ASN A 20 -29.13 3.51 21.07
N GLN A 21 -28.19 2.83 21.75
CA GLN A 21 -26.89 2.49 21.16
C GLN A 21 -27.03 1.56 19.94
N LYS A 22 -27.86 0.51 20.03
CA LYS A 22 -28.11 -0.41 18.90
C LYS A 22 -28.80 0.28 17.73
N LYS A 23 -29.74 1.19 18.00
CA LYS A 23 -30.43 1.97 16.95
C LYS A 23 -29.45 2.89 16.22
N ASN A 24 -28.52 3.52 16.96
CA ASN A 24 -27.50 4.36 16.37
C ASN A 24 -26.50 3.56 15.51
N GLU A 25 -26.05 2.39 16.00
CA GLU A 25 -25.15 1.51 15.26
C GLU A 25 -25.77 1.00 13.94
N LEU A 26 -27.06 0.65 13.96
CA LEU A 26 -27.80 0.24 12.76
C LEU A 26 -27.98 1.41 11.77
N SER A 27 -28.06 2.64 12.25
CA SER A 27 -28.14 3.84 11.41
C SER A 27 -26.82 4.10 10.68
N ILE A 28 -25.70 3.99 11.39
CA ILE A 28 -24.36 4.22 10.83
C ILE A 28 -24.03 3.18 9.76
N LYS A 29 -24.34 1.89 10.01
CA LYS A 29 -24.09 0.83 9.01
C LYS A 29 -24.83 1.10 7.70
N LYS A 30 -26.09 1.49 7.77
CA LYS A 30 -26.89 1.84 6.58
C LYS A 30 -26.31 3.03 5.82
N GLU A 31 -25.83 4.05 6.54
CA GLU A 31 -25.22 5.22 5.92
C GLU A 31 -23.91 4.86 5.21
N VAL A 32 -23.08 4.02 5.83
CA VAL A 32 -21.86 3.48 5.21
C VAL A 32 -22.20 2.67 3.96
N ASP A 33 -23.19 1.78 4.04
CA ASP A 33 -23.61 0.97 2.91
C ASP A 33 -24.08 1.86 1.75
N VAL A 34 -24.89 2.89 2.01
CA VAL A 34 -25.35 3.87 0.98
C VAL A 34 -24.20 4.65 0.34
N LEU A 35 -23.17 5.01 1.12
CA LEU A 35 -21.99 5.72 0.61
C LEU A 35 -21.12 4.83 -0.29
N LEU A 36 -21.03 3.54 0.04
CA LEU A 36 -20.25 2.56 -0.71
C LEU A 36 -20.99 2.04 -1.95
N GLU A 37 -22.32 1.92 -1.89
CA GLU A 37 -23.15 1.38 -2.98
C GLU A 37 -23.08 2.25 -4.25
N ASN A 38 -22.78 3.54 -4.11
CA ASN A 38 -22.70 4.50 -5.22
C ASN A 38 -21.28 4.84 -5.68
N LYS A 39 -20.24 4.28 -5.05
CA LYS A 39 -18.84 4.63 -5.35
C LYS A 39 -18.02 3.37 -5.49
N GLU A 40 -17.60 3.07 -6.72
CA GLU A 40 -16.59 2.05 -6.99
C GLU A 40 -15.27 2.50 -6.35
N VAL A 41 -14.96 1.96 -5.18
CA VAL A 41 -13.69 2.19 -4.50
C VAL A 41 -12.66 1.26 -5.14
N VAL A 42 -12.04 1.73 -6.20
CA VAL A 42 -10.99 0.99 -6.88
C VAL A 42 -9.76 0.91 -5.97
N SER A 43 -9.34 -0.29 -5.58
CA SER A 43 -8.17 -0.48 -4.70
C SER A 43 -6.82 -0.42 -5.43
N ARG A 44 -6.83 -0.38 -6.77
CA ARG A 44 -5.61 -0.36 -7.59
C ARG A 44 -4.99 1.03 -7.68
N HIS A 45 -3.73 1.13 -8.06
CA HIS A 45 -3.13 2.43 -8.36
C HIS A 45 -3.76 3.03 -9.61
N SER A 46 -4.07 4.32 -9.55
CA SER A 46 -4.48 5.06 -10.75
C SER A 46 -3.34 5.07 -11.78
N TYR A 47 -3.69 5.10 -13.07
CA TYR A 47 -2.70 5.24 -14.14
C TYR A 47 -1.86 6.53 -14.00
N PHE A 48 -2.42 7.56 -13.37
CA PHE A 48 -1.67 8.75 -13.01
C PHE A 48 -0.53 8.43 -12.02
N GLN A 49 -0.85 7.72 -10.93
CA GLN A 49 0.16 7.31 -9.95
C GLN A 49 1.22 6.40 -10.58
N LEU A 50 0.80 5.42 -11.39
CA LEU A 50 1.75 4.53 -12.08
C LEU A 50 2.70 5.32 -12.98
N LYS A 51 2.15 6.25 -13.79
CA LYS A 51 2.93 7.04 -14.75
C LYS A 51 3.87 8.02 -14.06
N TYR A 52 3.38 8.80 -13.10
CA TYR A 52 4.15 9.93 -12.56
C TYR A 52 4.89 9.60 -11.28
N PHE A 53 4.35 8.72 -10.43
CA PHE A 53 4.93 8.44 -9.12
C PHE A 53 5.72 7.14 -9.04
N LEU A 54 5.50 6.19 -9.96
CA LEU A 54 6.38 5.02 -10.08
C LEU A 54 7.41 5.26 -11.17
N ILE A 55 6.96 5.45 -12.42
CA ILE A 55 7.87 5.57 -13.56
C ILE A 55 8.48 6.98 -13.65
N GLY A 56 7.67 8.01 -13.48
CA GLY A 56 8.07 9.41 -13.67
C GLY A 56 9.12 9.93 -12.68
N LYS A 57 9.41 9.20 -11.59
CA LYS A 57 10.47 9.54 -10.64
C LYS A 57 11.88 9.26 -11.16
N GLU A 58 11.97 8.40 -12.18
CA GLU A 58 13.25 8.03 -12.75
C GLU A 58 13.65 9.02 -13.86
N PRO A 59 14.87 9.58 -13.79
CA PRO A 59 15.28 10.64 -14.71
C PRO A 59 15.51 10.12 -16.14
N THR A 60 16.16 8.96 -16.29
CA THR A 60 16.54 8.40 -17.58
C THR A 60 15.52 7.38 -18.10
N ASN A 61 15.47 7.21 -19.42
CA ASN A 61 14.67 6.18 -20.06
C ASN A 61 15.11 4.76 -19.65
N GLN A 62 16.42 4.50 -19.55
CA GLN A 62 16.95 3.24 -19.03
C GLN A 62 16.41 2.92 -17.63
N ALA A 63 16.47 3.87 -16.71
CA ALA A 63 15.97 3.66 -15.36
C ALA A 63 14.46 3.46 -15.31
N LYS A 64 13.69 4.16 -16.16
CA LYS A 64 12.25 3.92 -16.32
C LYS A 64 11.95 2.51 -16.83
N MET A 65 12.71 2.01 -17.81
CA MET A 65 12.56 0.63 -18.31
C MET A 65 12.88 -0.40 -17.21
N TRP A 66 13.99 -0.22 -16.50
CA TRP A 66 14.35 -1.09 -15.37
C TRP A 66 13.32 -1.03 -14.24
N GLN A 67 12.74 0.14 -13.97
CA GLN A 67 11.64 0.27 -13.02
C GLN A 67 10.42 -0.52 -13.48
N CYS A 68 10.04 -0.45 -14.76
CA CYS A 68 8.95 -1.27 -15.30
C CYS A 68 9.22 -2.77 -15.10
N LEU A 69 10.45 -3.24 -15.34
CA LEU A 69 10.81 -4.66 -15.14
C LEU A 69 10.75 -5.08 -13.66
N LYS A 70 11.22 -4.23 -12.74
CA LYS A 70 11.11 -4.49 -11.29
C LYS A 70 9.65 -4.58 -10.84
N GLU A 71 8.83 -3.62 -11.27
CA GLU A 71 7.40 -3.56 -10.96
C GLU A 71 6.63 -4.76 -11.55
N LEU A 72 6.99 -5.20 -12.76
CA LEU A 72 6.44 -6.41 -13.38
C LEU A 72 6.84 -7.67 -12.63
N LYS A 73 8.10 -7.78 -12.19
CA LYS A 73 8.57 -8.91 -11.40
C LYS A 73 7.80 -9.03 -10.08
N ALA A 74 7.67 -7.93 -9.33
CA ALA A 74 6.93 -7.92 -8.07
C ALA A 74 5.45 -8.30 -8.24
N ARG A 75 4.82 -7.84 -9.33
CA ARG A 75 3.43 -8.20 -9.66
C ARG A 75 3.28 -9.64 -10.08
N LYS A 76 4.24 -10.18 -10.83
CA LYS A 76 4.27 -11.60 -11.18
C LYS A 76 4.30 -12.47 -9.92
N GLU A 77 5.19 -12.17 -8.98
CA GLU A 77 5.26 -12.87 -7.69
C GLU A 77 3.94 -12.75 -6.90
N SER A 78 3.30 -11.58 -6.95
CA SER A 78 1.98 -11.37 -6.33
C SER A 78 0.87 -12.20 -7.00
N LEU A 79 0.88 -12.30 -8.33
CA LEU A 79 -0.08 -13.12 -9.09
C LEU A 79 0.09 -14.60 -8.77
N GLU A 80 1.32 -15.11 -8.76
CA GLU A 80 1.62 -16.50 -8.40
C GLU A 80 1.13 -16.82 -6.97
N SER A 81 1.33 -15.90 -6.02
CA SER A 81 0.83 -16.04 -4.66
C SER A 81 -0.71 -16.06 -4.60
N ILE A 82 -1.39 -15.20 -5.36
CA ILE A 82 -2.86 -15.17 -5.41
C ILE A 82 -3.40 -16.46 -6.03
N GLU A 83 -2.75 -16.99 -7.06
CA GLU A 83 -3.17 -18.24 -7.71
C GLU A 83 -3.13 -19.43 -6.75
N LEU A 84 -2.06 -19.55 -5.95
CA LEU A 84 -1.98 -20.56 -4.90
C LEU A 84 -3.08 -20.38 -3.84
N GLU A 85 -3.31 -19.14 -3.38
CA GLU A 85 -4.36 -18.85 -2.40
C GLU A 85 -5.77 -19.15 -2.95
N GLU A 86 -6.02 -18.86 -4.23
CA GLU A 86 -7.27 -19.24 -4.88
C GLU A 86 -7.50 -20.75 -4.89
N GLU A 87 -6.46 -21.54 -5.17
CA GLU A 87 -6.52 -23.01 -5.14
C GLU A 87 -6.81 -23.52 -3.72
N GLU A 88 -6.10 -23.01 -2.71
CA GLU A 88 -6.34 -23.38 -1.31
C GLU A 88 -7.78 -23.08 -0.86
N ILE A 89 -8.33 -21.92 -1.26
CA ILE A 89 -9.71 -21.57 -0.92
C ILE A 89 -10.72 -22.47 -1.65
N LYS A 90 -10.45 -22.87 -2.90
CA LYS A 90 -11.30 -23.83 -3.64
C LYS A 90 -11.34 -25.18 -2.92
N ASP A 91 -10.18 -25.71 -2.53
CA ASP A 91 -10.07 -26.94 -1.75
C ASP A 91 -10.80 -26.82 -0.40
N GLN A 92 -10.65 -25.68 0.28
CA GLN A 92 -11.36 -25.41 1.52
C GLN A 92 -12.89 -25.42 1.34
N ILE A 93 -13.39 -24.83 0.25
CA ILE A 93 -14.82 -24.86 -0.09
C ILE A 93 -15.30 -26.29 -0.30
N GLU A 94 -14.54 -27.11 -1.05
CA GLU A 94 -14.85 -28.51 -1.28
C GLU A 94 -14.90 -29.32 0.02
N LEU A 95 -13.92 -29.14 0.91
CA LEU A 95 -13.92 -29.78 2.22
C LEU A 95 -15.13 -29.37 3.09
N ILE A 96 -15.57 -28.12 2.99
CA ILE A 96 -16.79 -27.65 3.66
C ILE A 96 -18.02 -28.35 3.07
N ASP A 97 -18.09 -28.52 1.76
CA ASP A 97 -19.20 -29.21 1.09
C ASP A 97 -19.28 -30.68 1.48
N ILE A 98 -18.16 -31.40 1.46
CA ILE A 98 -18.07 -32.80 1.94
C ILE A 98 -18.55 -32.89 3.39
N LYS A 99 -18.13 -31.96 4.25
CA LYS A 99 -18.56 -31.92 5.65
C LYS A 99 -20.06 -31.67 5.78
N MET A 100 -20.62 -30.76 5.00
CA MET A 100 -22.05 -30.48 4.98
C MET A 100 -22.86 -31.71 4.53
N GLU A 101 -22.39 -32.41 3.50
CA GLU A 101 -23.02 -33.64 3.02
C GLU A 101 -23.02 -34.75 4.08
N ARG A 102 -21.88 -34.99 4.76
CA ARG A 102 -21.79 -35.93 5.88
C ARG A 102 -22.79 -35.61 7.00
N LEU A 103 -22.95 -34.34 7.33
CA LEU A 103 -23.92 -33.88 8.33
C LEU A 103 -25.37 -34.09 7.88
N LYS A 104 -25.69 -33.82 6.60
CA LYS A 104 -27.01 -34.06 6.02
C LYS A 104 -27.37 -35.55 6.00
N ASN A 105 -26.43 -36.41 5.61
CA ASN A 105 -26.61 -37.86 5.62
C ASN A 105 -26.85 -38.39 7.04
N SER A 106 -26.10 -37.87 8.03
CA SER A 106 -26.32 -38.21 9.44
C SER A 106 -27.73 -37.81 9.93
N LEU A 107 -28.30 -36.73 9.40
CA LEU A 107 -29.66 -36.30 9.73
C LEU A 107 -30.72 -37.25 9.12
N ALA A 108 -30.45 -37.83 7.95
CA ALA A 108 -31.40 -38.67 7.22
C ALA A 108 -31.58 -40.07 7.84
N CYS A 109 -30.55 -40.61 8.52
CA CYS A 109 -30.58 -41.96 9.09
C CYS A 109 -31.31 -42.07 10.44
N ASP A 110 -31.59 -40.97 11.14
CA ASP A 110 -32.07 -40.96 12.53
C ASP A 110 -33.61 -40.77 12.68
N ASN A 111 -34.42 -41.13 11.68
CA ASN A 111 -35.85 -40.74 11.63
C ASN A 111 -36.85 -41.61 12.46
N SER A 112 -36.42 -42.61 13.22
CA SER A 112 -37.34 -43.67 13.73
C SER A 112 -37.61 -43.70 15.24
N SER A 113 -37.28 -42.68 16.02
CA SER A 113 -37.50 -42.71 17.49
C SER A 113 -37.97 -41.36 18.06
N HIS A 114 -38.96 -41.41 18.96
CA HIS A 114 -39.50 -40.26 19.73
C HIS A 114 -38.61 -39.86 20.92
N ASP A 115 -37.35 -40.27 20.95
CA ASP A 115 -36.42 -39.94 22.02
C ASP A 115 -36.01 -38.45 22.02
N HIS A 116 -36.15 -37.79 23.17
CA HIS A 116 -35.75 -36.40 23.39
C HIS A 116 -34.25 -36.17 23.12
N SER A 117 -33.40 -37.17 23.42
CA SER A 117 -31.97 -37.12 23.13
C SER A 117 -31.70 -36.97 21.63
N LEU A 118 -32.47 -37.70 20.81
CA LEU A 118 -32.35 -37.70 19.36
C LEU A 118 -32.78 -36.34 18.76
N TYR A 119 -33.81 -35.71 19.34
CA TYR A 119 -34.22 -34.36 18.96
C TYR A 119 -33.12 -33.30 19.19
N LEU A 120 -32.43 -33.35 20.33
CA LEU A 120 -31.32 -32.44 20.63
C LEU A 120 -30.16 -32.62 19.64
N LYS A 121 -29.82 -33.88 19.31
CA LYS A 121 -28.80 -34.21 18.31
C LYS A 121 -29.16 -33.66 16.92
N GLN A 122 -30.40 -33.79 16.48
CA GLN A 122 -30.86 -33.21 15.21
C GLN A 122 -30.75 -31.69 15.20
N LYS A 123 -31.10 -31.02 16.31
CA LYS A 123 -30.91 -29.57 16.46
C LYS A 123 -29.45 -29.16 16.34
N GLU A 124 -28.55 -29.88 16.99
CA GLU A 124 -27.11 -29.63 16.94
C GLU A 124 -26.58 -29.76 15.50
N ILE A 125 -26.96 -30.82 14.79
CA ILE A 125 -26.58 -31.03 13.38
C ILE A 125 -27.07 -29.86 12.51
N LYS A 126 -28.32 -29.41 12.67
CA LYS A 126 -28.85 -28.25 11.95
C LYS A 126 -28.04 -26.97 12.23
N VAL A 127 -27.60 -26.76 13.46
CA VAL A 127 -26.73 -25.63 13.80
C VAL A 127 -25.36 -25.75 13.11
N LYS A 128 -24.76 -26.94 13.12
CA LYS A 128 -23.46 -27.21 12.45
C LYS A 128 -23.55 -27.00 10.94
N ILE A 129 -24.63 -27.43 10.30
CA ILE A 129 -24.88 -27.17 8.87
C ILE A 129 -24.92 -25.66 8.61
N ARG A 130 -25.71 -24.90 9.37
CA ARG A 130 -25.78 -23.43 9.21
C ARG A 130 -24.43 -22.74 9.45
N GLN A 131 -23.61 -23.25 10.38
CA GLN A 131 -22.26 -22.73 10.58
C GLN A 131 -21.35 -23.01 9.38
N ALA A 132 -21.42 -24.21 8.81
CA ALA A 132 -20.68 -24.58 7.61
C ALA A 132 -21.09 -23.75 6.40
N GLU A 133 -22.40 -23.52 6.19
CA GLU A 133 -22.92 -22.64 5.15
C GLU A 133 -22.38 -21.21 5.26
N ARG A 134 -22.34 -20.66 6.48
CA ARG A 134 -21.74 -19.33 6.72
C ARG A 134 -20.26 -19.32 6.37
N LYS A 135 -19.50 -20.35 6.78
CA LYS A 135 -18.08 -20.47 6.43
C LYS A 135 -17.87 -20.56 4.92
N LYS A 136 -18.67 -21.37 4.22
CA LYS A 136 -18.65 -21.45 2.76
C LYS A 136 -18.92 -20.10 2.11
N LYS A 137 -19.94 -19.37 2.59
CA LYS A 137 -20.25 -18.03 2.11
C LYS A 137 -19.09 -17.06 2.29
N CYS A 138 -18.41 -17.08 3.45
CA CYS A 138 -17.22 -16.27 3.69
C CYS A 138 -16.06 -16.66 2.74
N ALA A 139 -15.80 -17.95 2.56
CA ALA A 139 -14.77 -18.43 1.65
C ALA A 139 -15.03 -18.02 0.19
N LEU A 140 -16.29 -18.12 -0.27
CA LEU A 140 -16.70 -17.67 -1.60
C LEU A 140 -16.51 -16.16 -1.79
N ALA A 141 -16.86 -15.35 -0.77
CA ALA A 141 -16.63 -13.91 -0.83
C ALA A 141 -15.13 -13.56 -0.88
N ASN A 142 -14.30 -14.27 -0.12
CA ASN A 142 -12.85 -14.11 -0.18
C ASN A 142 -12.28 -14.48 -1.55
N LEU A 143 -12.77 -15.58 -2.14
CA LEU A 143 -12.38 -16.00 -3.49
C LEU A 143 -12.69 -14.92 -4.54
N GLU A 144 -13.87 -14.29 -4.44
CA GLU A 144 -14.24 -13.21 -5.36
C GLU A 144 -13.34 -11.98 -5.17
N ASN A 145 -13.04 -11.60 -3.93
CA ASN A 145 -12.11 -10.51 -3.63
C ASN A 145 -10.70 -10.78 -4.18
N LEU A 146 -10.22 -12.04 -4.14
CA LEU A 146 -8.93 -12.41 -4.71
C LEU A 146 -8.92 -12.28 -6.23
N LYS A 147 -9.99 -12.73 -6.91
CA LYS A 147 -10.13 -12.58 -8.36
C LYS A 147 -10.15 -11.12 -8.79
N GLU A 148 -10.85 -10.27 -8.04
CA GLU A 148 -10.87 -8.84 -8.30
C GLU A 148 -9.47 -8.22 -8.15
N LYS A 149 -8.74 -8.57 -7.08
CA LYS A 149 -7.34 -8.17 -6.90
C LYS A 149 -6.43 -8.66 -8.02
N LYS A 150 -6.60 -9.92 -8.45
CA LYS A 150 -5.87 -10.51 -9.58
C LYS A 150 -6.05 -9.67 -10.83
N LYS A 151 -7.31 -9.34 -11.18
CA LYS A 151 -7.65 -8.48 -12.32
C LYS A 151 -6.98 -7.11 -12.24
N TRP A 152 -6.99 -6.47 -11.07
CA TRP A 152 -6.33 -5.17 -10.90
C TRP A 152 -4.81 -5.27 -11.12
N ILE A 153 -4.16 -6.31 -10.61
CA ILE A 153 -2.73 -6.53 -10.82
C ILE A 153 -2.43 -6.80 -12.30
N GLU A 154 -3.27 -7.56 -13.00
CA GLU A 154 -3.15 -7.80 -14.44
C GLU A 154 -3.27 -6.50 -15.26
N GLU A 155 -4.21 -5.62 -14.91
CA GLU A 155 -4.34 -4.29 -15.55
C GLU A 155 -3.11 -3.41 -15.32
N GLU A 156 -2.53 -3.43 -14.11
CA GLU A 156 -1.27 -2.74 -13.84
C GLU A 156 -0.10 -3.36 -14.63
N CYS A 157 -0.01 -4.69 -14.73
CA CYS A 157 0.98 -5.38 -15.55
C CYS A 157 0.88 -4.96 -17.03
N ASP A 158 -0.33 -4.92 -17.59
CA ASP A 158 -0.57 -4.46 -18.96
C ASP A 158 -0.07 -3.02 -19.16
N PHE A 159 -0.34 -2.13 -18.19
CA PHE A 159 0.19 -0.76 -18.22
C PHE A 159 1.73 -0.73 -18.26
N PHE A 160 2.42 -1.52 -17.42
CA PHE A 160 3.89 -1.55 -17.40
C PHE A 160 4.47 -2.16 -18.68
N VAL A 161 3.86 -3.21 -19.24
CA VAL A 161 4.29 -3.80 -20.52
C VAL A 161 4.17 -2.78 -21.65
N LYS A 162 3.04 -2.07 -21.74
CA LYS A 162 2.82 -1.03 -22.76
C LYS A 162 3.81 0.12 -22.59
N THR A 163 4.04 0.57 -21.35
CA THR A 163 4.96 1.67 -21.07
C THR A 163 6.41 1.27 -21.37
N PHE A 164 6.83 0.07 -20.98
CA PHE A 164 8.15 -0.47 -21.30
C PHE A 164 8.38 -0.51 -22.80
N LYS A 165 7.45 -1.09 -23.59
CA LYS A 165 7.55 -1.16 -25.05
C LYS A 165 7.61 0.23 -25.70
N SER A 166 6.84 1.18 -25.17
CA SER A 166 6.84 2.57 -25.65
C SER A 166 8.21 3.24 -25.45
N ILE A 167 8.83 3.05 -24.28
CA ILE A 167 10.17 3.60 -23.99
C ILE A 167 11.25 2.86 -24.78
N GLN A 168 11.15 1.54 -24.90
CA GLN A 168 12.10 0.72 -25.66
C GLN A 168 12.14 1.10 -27.14
N GLY A 169 11.01 1.55 -27.71
CA GLY A 169 10.96 2.09 -29.07
C GLY A 169 11.77 3.39 -29.26
N GLN A 170 12.15 4.06 -28.18
CA GLN A 170 12.99 5.27 -28.21
C GLN A 170 14.47 4.96 -27.92
N GLU A 171 14.74 4.02 -27.02
CA GLU A 171 16.09 3.63 -26.59
C GLU A 171 16.11 2.15 -26.25
N GLU A 172 17.06 1.39 -26.83
CA GLU A 172 17.19 -0.04 -26.53
C GLU A 172 17.62 -0.26 -25.08
N LEU A 173 17.06 -1.29 -24.44
CA LEU A 173 17.42 -1.66 -23.08
C LEU A 173 18.88 -2.12 -23.02
N ARG A 174 19.67 -1.45 -22.19
CA ARG A 174 21.06 -1.83 -21.90
C ARG A 174 21.15 -2.64 -20.61
N GLN A 175 22.29 -3.29 -20.41
CA GLN A 175 22.57 -4.00 -19.15
C GLN A 175 22.50 -3.04 -17.97
N PHE A 176 22.03 -3.54 -16.83
CA PHE A 176 21.85 -2.71 -15.63
C PHE A 176 23.18 -2.11 -15.16
N ASP A 177 24.25 -2.90 -15.17
CA ASP A 177 25.59 -2.50 -14.72
C ASP A 177 26.44 -1.83 -15.82
N ASP A 178 25.83 -1.40 -16.92
CA ASP A 178 26.51 -0.61 -17.94
C ASP A 178 27.01 0.72 -17.36
N ILE A 179 28.32 0.94 -17.41
CA ILE A 179 28.98 2.07 -16.74
C ILE A 179 28.46 3.41 -17.24
N ASP A 180 28.20 3.53 -18.54
CA ASP A 180 27.72 4.76 -19.17
C ASP A 180 26.27 5.04 -18.77
N CYS A 181 25.42 4.01 -18.71
CA CYS A 181 24.06 4.13 -18.18
C CYS A 181 24.04 4.59 -16.73
N GLN A 182 24.89 4.01 -15.89
CA GLN A 182 24.99 4.37 -14.47
C GLN A 182 25.49 5.81 -14.30
N LYS A 183 26.52 6.20 -15.06
CA LYS A 183 27.01 7.59 -15.09
C LYS A 183 25.91 8.58 -15.47
N LYS A 184 25.17 8.30 -16.55
CA LYS A 184 24.05 9.14 -17.00
C LYS A 184 22.94 9.22 -15.95
N TYR A 185 22.55 8.08 -15.39
CA TYR A 185 21.51 7.99 -14.37
C TYR A 185 21.84 8.83 -13.14
N TRP A 186 22.99 8.57 -12.51
CA TRP A 186 23.40 9.28 -11.30
C TRP A 186 23.70 10.76 -11.56
N GLY A 187 24.26 11.07 -12.73
CA GLY A 187 24.45 12.44 -13.20
C GLY A 187 23.13 13.22 -13.24
N GLU A 188 22.12 12.70 -13.93
CA GLU A 188 20.81 13.36 -14.03
C GLU A 188 20.08 13.39 -12.67
N LYS A 189 20.10 12.29 -11.91
CA LYS A 189 19.42 12.19 -10.61
C LYS A 189 19.95 13.21 -9.60
N LEU A 190 21.27 13.30 -9.48
CA LEU A 190 21.90 14.22 -8.54
C LEU A 190 21.84 15.65 -9.03
N SER A 191 21.86 15.89 -10.34
CA SER A 191 21.63 17.21 -10.93
C SER A 191 20.23 17.73 -10.60
N GLN A 192 19.18 16.92 -10.77
CA GLN A 192 17.82 17.31 -10.39
C GLN A 192 17.72 17.64 -8.89
N LYS A 193 18.30 16.81 -8.03
CA LYS A 193 18.31 17.04 -6.57
C LYS A 193 19.07 18.32 -6.20
N LEU A 194 20.22 18.56 -6.82
CA LEU A 194 21.03 19.77 -6.62
C LEU A 194 20.25 21.03 -7.05
N ASN A 195 19.72 21.02 -8.27
CA ASN A 195 18.99 22.16 -8.83
C ASN A 195 17.78 22.53 -7.97
N LEU A 196 17.03 21.55 -7.48
CA LEU A 196 15.91 21.79 -6.57
C LEU A 196 16.36 22.45 -5.25
N LYS A 197 17.47 22.00 -4.67
CA LYS A 197 18.02 22.58 -3.44
C LYS A 197 18.51 24.01 -3.64
N LEU A 198 19.15 24.28 -4.78
CA LEU A 198 19.59 25.62 -5.14
C LEU A 198 18.40 26.57 -5.35
N LEU A 199 17.32 26.12 -6.01
CA LEU A 199 16.11 26.92 -6.22
C LEU A 199 15.40 27.31 -4.92
N ILE A 200 15.39 26.42 -3.93
CA ILE A 200 14.74 26.65 -2.63
C ILE A 200 15.62 27.55 -1.72
N ASN A 201 16.81 27.98 -2.18
CA ASN A 201 17.81 28.66 -1.36
C ASN A 201 18.15 27.89 -0.07
N GLY A 202 18.04 26.55 -0.13
CA GLY A 202 18.35 25.68 0.99
C GLY A 202 19.85 25.52 1.18
N GLN A 203 20.27 25.22 2.42
CA GLN A 203 21.61 24.67 2.65
C GLN A 203 21.76 23.36 1.87
N LEU A 204 22.93 23.18 1.25
CA LEU A 204 23.24 21.93 0.58
C LEU A 204 23.48 20.88 1.66
N ASP A 205 22.87 19.72 1.46
CA ASP A 205 23.05 18.56 2.32
C ASP A 205 24.48 18.02 2.17
N ASN A 206 25.19 17.79 3.28
CA ASN A 206 26.58 17.34 3.25
C ASN A 206 26.70 16.00 2.51
N ASP A 207 25.76 15.07 2.75
CA ASP A 207 25.73 13.77 2.09
C ASP A 207 25.58 13.90 0.58
N LEU A 208 24.79 14.87 0.12
CA LEU A 208 24.62 15.16 -1.31
C LEU A 208 25.92 15.66 -1.93
N VAL A 209 26.63 16.55 -1.23
CA VAL A 209 27.91 17.10 -1.70
C VAL A 209 28.97 16.00 -1.76
N GLU A 210 29.13 15.22 -0.71
CA GLU A 210 30.07 14.09 -0.66
C GLU A 210 29.79 13.07 -1.75
N THR A 211 28.51 12.73 -1.97
CA THR A 211 28.10 11.81 -3.05
C THR A 211 28.51 12.36 -4.41
N ILE A 212 28.24 13.64 -4.71
CA ILE A 212 28.57 14.24 -6.00
C ILE A 212 30.10 14.35 -6.21
N VAL A 213 30.85 14.69 -5.17
CA VAL A 213 32.32 14.81 -5.25
C VAL A 213 33.00 13.45 -5.38
N SER A 214 32.35 12.37 -4.94
CA SER A 214 32.86 10.99 -5.09
C SER A 214 32.68 10.42 -6.50
N LEU A 215 31.93 11.10 -7.38
CA LEU A 215 31.73 10.65 -8.76
C LEU A 215 32.98 10.79 -9.63
N PRO A 216 33.05 10.11 -10.80
CA PRO A 216 34.07 10.35 -11.81
C PRO A 216 34.20 11.83 -12.25
N ASP A 217 35.43 12.29 -12.49
CA ASP A 217 35.74 13.69 -12.80
C ASP A 217 35.20 14.18 -14.16
N ASP A 218 34.89 13.25 -15.07
CA ASP A 218 34.31 13.55 -16.37
C ASP A 218 32.86 14.02 -16.29
N LEU A 219 32.15 13.74 -15.19
CA LEU A 219 30.74 14.10 -15.02
C LEU A 219 30.54 15.60 -14.73
N ASP A 220 29.66 16.23 -15.51
CA ASP A 220 29.41 17.66 -15.44
C ASP A 220 28.81 18.12 -14.11
N ILE A 221 28.01 17.27 -13.46
CA ILE A 221 27.44 17.58 -12.14
C ILE A 221 28.52 17.75 -11.07
N LYS A 222 29.60 16.97 -11.15
CA LYS A 222 30.74 17.09 -10.22
C LYS A 222 31.48 18.39 -10.46
N LYS A 223 31.76 18.72 -11.71
CA LYS A 223 32.38 20.01 -12.10
C LYS A 223 31.53 21.19 -11.62
N GLN A 224 30.22 21.13 -11.81
CA GLN A 224 29.27 22.15 -11.34
C GLN A 224 29.28 22.30 -9.82
N MET A 225 29.31 21.19 -9.08
CA MET A 225 29.35 21.21 -7.62
C MET A 225 30.65 21.84 -7.10
N ILE A 226 31.81 21.45 -7.64
CA ILE A 226 33.11 22.01 -7.27
C ILE A 226 33.13 23.52 -7.53
N ALA A 227 32.64 23.96 -8.69
CA ALA A 227 32.52 25.39 -9.01
C ALA A 227 31.61 26.13 -7.99
N THR A 228 30.48 25.53 -7.63
CA THR A 228 29.54 26.10 -6.65
C THR A 228 30.17 26.22 -5.26
N LEU A 229 30.91 25.21 -4.82
CA LEU A 229 31.62 25.22 -3.53
C LEU A 229 32.72 26.28 -3.51
N ASN A 230 33.49 26.42 -4.59
CA ASN A 230 34.52 27.45 -4.71
C ASN A 230 33.92 28.86 -4.64
N ILE A 231 32.78 29.10 -5.31
CA ILE A 231 32.06 30.39 -5.22
C ILE A 231 31.64 30.68 -3.77
N ARG A 232 31.02 29.70 -3.09
CA ARG A 232 30.60 29.87 -1.68
C ARG A 232 31.77 30.08 -0.73
N HIS A 233 32.88 29.37 -0.94
CA HIS A 233 34.10 29.54 -0.15
C HIS A 233 34.66 30.96 -0.29
N THR A 234 34.73 31.48 -1.52
CA THR A 234 35.18 32.86 -1.79
C THR A 234 34.26 33.89 -1.11
N GLN A 235 32.94 33.73 -1.24
CA GLN A 235 31.95 34.60 -0.57
C GLN A 235 32.09 34.58 0.96
N MET A 236 32.26 33.39 1.54
CA MET A 236 32.46 33.24 2.98
C MET A 236 33.74 33.94 3.45
N THR A 237 34.84 33.79 2.69
CA THR A 237 36.13 34.42 2.98
C THR A 237 36.04 35.95 2.90
N GLU A 238 35.34 36.49 1.91
CA GLU A 238 35.10 37.94 1.78
C GLU A 238 34.23 38.47 2.92
N ASN A 239 33.16 37.75 3.29
CA ASN A 239 32.30 38.13 4.41
C ASN A 239 33.06 38.14 5.75
N LEU A 240 33.96 37.18 5.96
CA LEU A 240 34.84 37.17 7.14
C LEU A 240 35.78 38.37 7.15
N LYS A 241 36.45 38.67 6.02
CA LYS A 241 37.30 39.86 5.89
C LYS A 241 36.55 41.15 6.19
N ASN A 242 35.35 41.30 5.63
CA ASN A 242 34.49 42.46 5.88
C ASN A 242 34.07 42.57 7.35
N THR A 243 33.81 41.45 8.02
CA THR A 243 33.46 41.42 9.44
C THR A 243 34.65 41.79 10.32
N MET A 244 35.85 41.27 10.01
CA MET A 244 37.08 41.62 10.72
C MET A 244 37.39 43.12 10.59
N ASN A 245 37.30 43.67 9.39
CA ASN A 245 37.52 45.11 9.14
C ASN A 245 36.54 45.99 9.94
N LYS A 246 35.26 45.60 10.05
CA LYS A 246 34.27 46.31 10.87
C LYS A 246 34.62 46.29 12.36
N ILE A 247 35.08 45.15 12.88
CA ILE A 247 35.51 45.01 14.28
C ILE A 247 36.74 45.88 14.58
N GLU A 248 37.69 45.98 13.64
CA GLU A 248 38.86 46.84 13.79
C GLU A 248 38.49 48.33 13.78
N GLN A 249 37.55 48.73 12.92
CA GLN A 249 37.04 50.10 12.88
C GLN A 249 36.29 50.46 14.17
N SER A 250 35.46 49.56 14.71
CA SER A 250 34.73 49.80 15.97
C SER A 250 35.63 49.87 17.20
N LYS A 251 36.86 49.34 17.15
CA LYS A 251 37.85 49.46 18.24
C LYS A 251 38.62 50.78 18.23
N LYS A 252 38.60 51.51 17.11
CA LYS A 252 39.37 52.76 16.93
C LYS A 252 38.54 54.03 17.16
N GLY A 253 37.21 53.93 17.26
CA GLY A 253 36.32 55.03 17.62
C GLY A 253 35.87 54.90 19.07
#